data_AF-A0A968W920-F1
#
_entry.id   AF-A0A968W920-F1
#
_cell.length_a   1.000
_cell.length_b   1.000
_cell.length_c   1.000
_cell.angle_alpha   90.00
_cell.angle_beta   90.00
_cell.angle_gamma   90.00
#
_symmetry.space_group_name_H-M   'P 1'
#
loop_
_entity.id
_entity.type
_entity.pdbx_description
1 polymer ?
#
loop_
_entity_poly.entity_id
_entity_poly.type
_entity_poly.pdbx_seq_one_letter_code
_entity_poly.pdbx_strand_id
1 'polypeptide(L)'
;MLDDNSQPFSYKGQDLAGKNFDHKDLRGKDFTNANLEGATFVSASLQGAIFDQACLKNASFQEANLQGATLKSADLEAVDFFEADLCKANLCGSNLRSASFRRADLRGTNLQETTLERVNFKFTQINSDTLLEEKWRLVWEIVNQPLENRNLSRFDLQEANLFNANLSKANLVETKLQGAILEGVNLEAANLQGANLEGANLKGAYLWEAVMVNTNLKQVNLRDANLCGVNFRDAALEGVNLKNSQISVETQLDEKWKLVWELVNKIVEGRDLSKFDLQQVNLSEAHLQKANLKEANLQGAILKQANLQGANLWGAKLQGANFEKANLEGVDFKEAEFHQQADLRHSNLQKADLLEVTLEEANLQGANLQGANLKVANLQRANLQGANLQHAYFRGARLQQANFQEANLEAATFQEANLKGANFKKANLKNASFIAADLREVSEFEEVIVTNFEEANLEKADLSCAKLQRANLQKANLKKANLKAANLEAADLRYSNLEEADL
;
A
#
# COMPACT_ATOMS: atom_id res chain seq x y z
N MET A 1 -17.03 34.46 33.76
CA MET A 1 -18.45 34.35 33.38
C MET A 1 -18.52 34.67 31.90
N LEU A 2 -18.49 33.63 31.07
CA LEU A 2 -18.83 33.72 29.65
C LEU A 2 -20.28 33.27 29.57
N ASP A 3 -21.13 34.08 28.95
CA ASP A 3 -22.57 33.84 28.85
C ASP A 3 -22.89 32.52 28.17
N ASP A 4 -23.56 31.64 28.91
CA ASP A 4 -23.94 30.28 28.55
C ASP A 4 -25.26 30.22 27.76
N ASN A 5 -25.61 31.29 27.02
CA ASN A 5 -26.96 31.44 26.45
C ASN A 5 -27.04 32.10 25.06
N SER A 6 -25.94 32.17 24.29
CA SER A 6 -25.98 32.75 22.94
C SER A 6 -25.21 31.96 21.88
N GLN A 7 -25.39 30.64 21.81
CA GLN A 7 -25.02 29.88 20.61
C GLN A 7 -26.26 29.62 19.76
N PRO A 8 -26.19 29.75 18.42
CA PRO A 8 -27.36 29.62 17.57
C PRO A 8 -28.00 28.24 17.81
N PHE A 9 -29.33 28.21 17.88
CA PHE A 9 -30.14 27.01 18.12
C PHE A 9 -29.90 25.84 17.13
N SER A 10 -29.01 26.01 16.17
CA SER A 10 -28.75 25.08 15.07
C SER A 10 -27.26 25.05 14.73
N TYR A 11 -26.69 23.85 14.72
CA TYR A 11 -25.36 23.50 14.22
C TYR A 11 -25.37 23.22 12.71
N LYS A 12 -26.51 23.41 12.06
CA LYS A 12 -26.76 23.14 10.64
C LYS A 12 -25.76 23.82 9.73
N GLY A 13 -25.16 23.04 8.83
CA GLY A 13 -24.20 23.52 7.83
C GLY A 13 -22.88 24.06 8.39
N GLN A 14 -22.64 23.95 9.69
CA GLN A 14 -21.40 24.46 10.29
C GLN A 14 -20.25 23.49 10.06
N ASP A 15 -19.04 24.04 9.99
CA ASP A 15 -17.81 23.26 10.07
C ASP A 15 -17.41 23.06 11.54
N LEU A 16 -17.49 21.80 11.96
CA LEU A 16 -17.32 21.32 13.33
C LEU A 16 -16.38 20.11 13.34
N ALA A 17 -15.55 19.94 12.31
CA ALA A 17 -14.58 18.85 12.23
C ALA A 17 -13.67 18.83 13.47
N GLY A 18 -13.47 17.62 14.01
CA GLY A 18 -12.65 17.38 15.21
C GLY A 18 -13.18 17.98 16.50
N LYS A 19 -14.38 18.58 16.53
CA LYS A 19 -14.91 19.17 17.76
C LYS A 19 -15.31 18.11 18.77
N ASN A 20 -15.08 18.44 20.04
CA ASN A 20 -15.49 17.63 21.17
C ASN A 20 -16.90 18.03 21.67
N PHE A 21 -17.81 17.07 21.65
CA PHE A 21 -19.16 17.13 22.19
C PHE A 21 -19.43 16.08 23.28
N ASP A 22 -18.38 15.50 23.84
CA ASP A 22 -18.47 14.45 24.84
C ASP A 22 -19.27 14.93 26.06
N HIS A 23 -20.10 14.03 26.59
CA HIS A 23 -20.94 14.24 27.76
C HIS A 23 -21.96 15.40 27.65
N LYS A 24 -22.10 16.03 26.48
CA LYS A 24 -23.00 17.17 26.30
C LYS A 24 -24.45 16.72 26.16
N ASP A 25 -25.35 17.60 26.61
CA ASP A 25 -26.78 17.50 26.29
C ASP A 25 -27.06 18.20 24.96
N LEU A 26 -27.35 17.38 23.95
CA LEU A 26 -27.58 17.78 22.56
C LEU A 26 -28.91 17.23 22.04
N ARG A 27 -29.85 16.95 22.94
CA ARG A 27 -31.20 16.47 22.60
C ARG A 27 -31.89 17.41 21.62
N GLY A 28 -32.42 16.83 20.54
CA GLY A 28 -33.15 17.57 19.50
C GLY A 28 -32.34 18.61 18.73
N LYS A 29 -31.01 18.67 18.90
CA LYS A 29 -30.17 19.64 18.18
C LYS A 29 -30.04 19.27 16.71
N ASP A 30 -30.00 20.29 15.86
CA ASP A 30 -29.94 20.16 14.41
C ASP A 30 -28.50 20.38 13.90
N PHE A 31 -27.91 19.31 13.38
CA PHE A 31 -26.60 19.18 12.73
C PHE A 31 -26.73 18.89 11.23
N THR A 32 -27.90 19.11 10.62
CA THR A 32 -28.12 18.84 9.19
C THR A 32 -27.03 19.48 8.34
N ASN A 33 -26.45 18.76 7.38
CA ASN A 33 -25.37 19.25 6.51
C ASN A 33 -24.09 19.74 7.23
N ALA A 34 -23.94 19.52 8.54
CA ALA A 34 -22.73 19.93 9.23
C ALA A 34 -21.54 19.06 8.82
N ASN A 35 -20.33 19.65 8.81
CA ASN A 35 -19.10 18.88 8.75
C ASN A 35 -18.67 18.53 10.17
N LEU A 36 -18.68 17.24 10.51
CA LEU A 36 -18.37 16.66 11.81
C LEU A 36 -17.32 15.55 11.67
N GLU A 37 -16.50 15.59 10.62
CA GLU A 37 -15.42 14.64 10.42
C GLU A 37 -14.50 14.59 11.65
N GLY A 38 -14.31 13.40 12.22
CA GLY A 38 -13.51 13.17 13.42
C GLY A 38 -14.05 13.80 14.71
N ALA A 39 -15.27 14.33 14.73
CA ALA A 39 -15.88 14.88 15.95
C ALA A 39 -16.19 13.77 16.97
N THR A 40 -16.21 14.11 18.25
CA THR A 40 -16.50 13.16 19.34
C THR A 40 -17.78 13.52 20.07
N PHE A 41 -18.59 12.52 20.39
CA PHE A 41 -19.87 12.58 21.09
C PHE A 41 -19.93 11.53 22.20
N VAL A 42 -18.79 11.20 22.82
CA VAL A 42 -18.68 10.10 23.78
C VAL A 42 -19.61 10.34 24.98
N SER A 43 -20.46 9.36 25.26
CA SER A 43 -21.51 9.41 26.29
C SER A 43 -22.41 10.66 26.22
N ALA A 44 -22.59 11.26 25.03
CA ALA A 44 -23.45 12.42 24.84
C ALA A 44 -24.95 12.05 24.82
N SER A 45 -25.82 12.98 25.22
CA SER A 45 -27.27 12.83 25.10
C SER A 45 -27.76 13.43 23.79
N LEU A 46 -28.17 12.59 22.85
CA LEU A 46 -28.49 12.93 21.45
C LEU A 46 -29.89 12.49 21.04
N GLN A 47 -30.78 12.28 22.00
CA GLN A 47 -32.13 11.80 21.71
C GLN A 47 -32.86 12.78 20.78
N GLY A 48 -33.37 12.26 19.67
CA GLY A 48 -34.05 13.05 18.63
C GLY A 48 -33.17 14.09 17.91
N ALA A 49 -31.85 14.07 18.08
CA ALA A 49 -30.95 14.94 17.33
C ALA A 49 -31.02 14.64 15.82
N ILE A 50 -30.73 15.64 14.99
CA ILE A 50 -30.84 15.58 13.53
C ILE A 50 -29.45 15.74 12.92
N PHE A 51 -28.96 14.71 12.24
CA PHE A 51 -27.69 14.63 11.53
C PHE A 51 -27.87 14.35 10.04
N ASP A 52 -29.07 14.61 9.50
CA ASP A 52 -29.38 14.33 8.10
C ASP A 52 -28.34 15.02 7.18
N GLN A 53 -27.78 14.26 6.24
CA GLN A 53 -26.76 14.71 5.28
C GLN A 53 -25.47 15.30 5.91
N ALA A 54 -25.22 15.09 7.20
CA ALA A 54 -23.98 15.50 7.83
C ALA A 54 -22.79 14.63 7.38
N CYS A 55 -21.59 15.21 7.34
CA CYS A 55 -20.35 14.45 7.17
C CYS A 55 -19.83 14.05 8.57
N LEU A 56 -19.82 12.76 8.88
CA LEU A 56 -19.49 12.19 10.20
C LEU A 56 -18.37 11.14 10.09
N LYS A 57 -17.55 11.20 9.04
CA LYS A 57 -16.45 10.26 8.82
C LYS A 57 -15.54 10.23 10.05
N ASN A 58 -15.18 9.03 10.50
CA ASN A 58 -14.32 8.83 11.67
C ASN A 58 -14.84 9.47 12.97
N ALA A 59 -16.11 9.91 13.04
CA ALA A 59 -16.67 10.45 14.28
C ALA A 59 -16.87 9.34 15.31
N SER A 60 -16.95 9.72 16.59
CA SER A 60 -17.16 8.79 17.70
C SER A 60 -18.44 9.11 18.45
N PHE A 61 -19.31 8.12 18.57
CA PHE A 61 -20.55 8.13 19.35
C PHE A 61 -20.53 7.06 20.45
N GLN A 62 -19.33 6.67 20.92
CA GLN A 62 -19.21 5.64 21.94
C GLN A 62 -20.10 5.95 23.14
N GLU A 63 -20.91 4.97 23.57
CA GLU A 63 -21.84 5.08 24.71
C GLU A 63 -22.89 6.21 24.60
N ALA A 64 -23.00 6.88 23.45
CA ALA A 64 -23.93 7.99 23.28
C ALA A 64 -25.37 7.50 23.14
N ASN A 65 -26.33 8.32 23.57
CA ASN A 65 -27.74 8.00 23.45
C ASN A 65 -28.37 8.74 22.27
N LEU A 66 -28.52 8.04 21.13
CA LEU A 66 -29.13 8.52 19.89
C LEU A 66 -30.56 8.02 19.70
N GLN A 67 -31.30 7.69 20.76
CA GLN A 67 -32.68 7.22 20.63
C GLN A 67 -33.53 8.17 19.77
N GLY A 68 -34.14 7.64 18.71
CA GLY A 68 -34.99 8.40 17.80
C GLY A 68 -34.28 9.50 16.99
N ALA A 69 -32.94 9.57 17.02
CA ALA A 69 -32.18 10.51 16.20
C ALA A 69 -32.31 10.18 14.71
N THR A 70 -32.14 11.18 13.84
CA THR A 70 -32.13 10.97 12.39
C THR A 70 -30.73 11.25 11.84
N LEU A 71 -30.22 10.34 11.02
CA LEU A 71 -28.93 10.41 10.34
C LEU A 71 -29.11 10.05 8.86
N LYS A 72 -30.22 10.47 8.26
CA LYS A 72 -30.59 10.08 6.90
C LYS A 72 -29.57 10.63 5.90
N SER A 73 -29.08 9.76 5.02
CA SER A 73 -28.08 10.12 4.00
C SER A 73 -26.81 10.77 4.57
N ALA A 74 -26.51 10.57 5.86
CA ALA A 74 -25.27 11.04 6.46
C ALA A 74 -24.09 10.19 5.97
N ASP A 75 -22.91 10.78 5.92
CA ASP A 75 -21.68 10.06 5.64
C ASP A 75 -21.06 9.59 6.96
N LEU A 76 -21.28 8.32 7.30
CA LEU A 76 -20.92 7.68 8.57
C LEU A 76 -19.75 6.69 8.36
N GLU A 77 -18.91 6.91 7.34
CA GLU A 77 -17.77 6.03 7.06
C GLU A 77 -16.83 5.93 8.27
N ALA A 78 -16.53 4.71 8.69
CA ALA A 78 -15.67 4.41 9.84
C ALA A 78 -16.09 5.07 11.17
N VAL A 79 -17.37 5.41 11.32
CA VAL A 79 -17.90 5.93 12.59
C VAL A 79 -17.91 4.84 13.67
N ASP A 80 -17.70 5.24 14.92
CA ASP A 80 -17.73 4.32 16.06
C ASP A 80 -18.97 4.53 16.93
N PHE A 81 -19.89 3.57 16.90
CA PHE A 81 -21.09 3.46 17.74
C PHE A 81 -20.93 2.42 18.86
N PHE A 82 -19.71 2.12 19.32
CA PHE A 82 -19.50 1.15 20.39
C PHE A 82 -20.38 1.46 21.62
N GLU A 83 -21.21 0.50 22.03
CA GLU A 83 -22.17 0.64 23.15
C GLU A 83 -23.19 1.80 23.03
N ALA A 84 -23.34 2.41 21.86
CA ALA A 84 -24.32 3.46 21.64
C ALA A 84 -25.76 2.91 21.62
N ASP A 85 -26.72 3.74 22.04
CA ASP A 85 -28.15 3.43 21.94
C ASP A 85 -28.75 4.15 20.74
N LEU A 86 -29.06 3.41 19.69
CA LEU A 86 -29.72 3.91 18.49
C LEU A 86 -31.16 3.42 18.38
N CYS A 87 -31.82 3.02 19.49
CA CYS A 87 -33.20 2.54 19.40
C CYS A 87 -34.09 3.53 18.64
N LYS A 88 -34.80 3.02 17.62
CA LYS A 88 -35.69 3.79 16.74
C LYS A 88 -35.03 4.94 15.97
N ALA A 89 -33.70 4.97 15.88
CA ALA A 89 -33.01 5.94 15.04
C ALA A 89 -33.27 5.67 13.55
N ASN A 90 -33.10 6.69 12.71
CA ASN A 90 -33.29 6.59 11.27
C ASN A 90 -31.99 6.87 10.53
N LEU A 91 -31.35 5.82 10.01
CA LEU A 91 -30.09 5.89 9.26
C LEU A 91 -30.32 5.66 7.76
N CYS A 92 -31.56 5.70 7.26
CA CYS A 92 -31.89 5.36 5.88
C CYS A 92 -31.01 6.13 4.87
N GLY A 93 -30.45 5.40 3.91
CA GLY A 93 -29.61 5.98 2.85
C GLY A 93 -28.21 6.43 3.27
N SER A 94 -27.80 6.21 4.52
CA SER A 94 -26.47 6.63 5.00
C SER A 94 -25.33 5.70 4.54
N ASN A 95 -24.13 6.26 4.43
CA ASN A 95 -22.91 5.50 4.16
C ASN A 95 -22.30 5.02 5.48
N LEU A 96 -22.44 3.74 5.82
CA LEU A 96 -21.90 3.15 7.05
C LEU A 96 -20.65 2.30 6.80
N ARG A 97 -19.98 2.44 5.64
CA ARG A 97 -18.81 1.61 5.30
C ARG A 97 -17.79 1.59 6.46
N SER A 98 -17.41 0.39 6.90
CA SER A 98 -16.47 0.15 8.01
C SER A 98 -16.90 0.72 9.38
N ALA A 99 -18.15 1.13 9.57
CA ALA A 99 -18.66 1.57 10.86
C ALA A 99 -18.65 0.43 11.89
N SER A 100 -18.51 0.79 13.16
CA SER A 100 -18.57 -0.16 14.27
C SER A 100 -19.86 0.04 15.07
N PHE A 101 -20.74 -0.96 15.07
CA PHE A 101 -21.88 -1.01 15.99
C PHE A 101 -21.62 -1.92 17.17
N ARG A 102 -20.37 -2.30 17.47
CA ARG A 102 -20.11 -3.34 18.46
C ARG A 102 -20.83 -3.03 19.79
N ARG A 103 -21.65 -3.97 20.28
CA ARG A 103 -22.50 -3.82 21.49
C ARG A 103 -23.59 -2.73 21.45
N ALA A 104 -23.80 -2.07 20.32
CA ALA A 104 -24.85 -1.06 20.18
C ALA A 104 -26.25 -1.68 20.24
N ASP A 105 -27.22 -0.86 20.66
CA ASP A 105 -28.63 -1.20 20.60
C ASP A 105 -29.27 -0.60 19.36
N LEU A 106 -29.73 -1.46 18.45
CA LEU A 106 -30.31 -1.09 17.16
C LEU A 106 -31.79 -1.46 17.05
N ARG A 107 -32.47 -1.76 18.17
CA ARG A 107 -33.88 -2.18 18.14
C ARG A 107 -34.77 -1.10 17.52
N GLY A 108 -35.54 -1.46 16.49
CA GLY A 108 -36.40 -0.53 15.75
C GLY A 108 -35.67 0.49 14.85
N THR A 109 -34.36 0.37 14.67
CA THR A 109 -33.58 1.27 13.82
C THR A 109 -33.91 1.04 12.34
N ASN A 110 -33.98 2.12 11.55
CA ASN A 110 -34.09 2.03 10.10
C ASN A 110 -32.71 2.07 9.43
N LEU A 111 -32.28 0.95 8.83
CA LEU A 111 -31.04 0.78 8.07
C LEU A 111 -31.30 0.48 6.58
N GLN A 112 -32.50 0.75 6.06
CA GLN A 112 -32.80 0.55 4.64
C GLN A 112 -31.92 1.46 3.77
N GLU A 113 -31.52 0.96 2.60
CA GLU A 113 -30.73 1.70 1.60
C GLU A 113 -29.35 2.18 2.13
N THR A 114 -28.85 1.57 3.21
CA THR A 114 -27.54 1.92 3.77
C THR A 114 -26.41 1.11 3.14
N THR A 115 -25.22 1.72 3.01
CA THR A 115 -24.00 0.98 2.65
C THR A 115 -23.41 0.35 3.90
N LEU A 116 -23.48 -0.98 4.04
CA LEU A 116 -23.04 -1.72 5.24
C LEU A 116 -21.78 -2.57 5.03
N GLU A 117 -21.02 -2.29 3.97
CA GLU A 117 -19.75 -2.97 3.69
C GLU A 117 -18.78 -2.83 4.87
N ARG A 118 -18.21 -3.96 5.30
CA ARG A 118 -17.24 -4.10 6.41
C ARG A 118 -17.76 -3.66 7.80
N VAL A 119 -19.07 -3.42 7.95
CA VAL A 119 -19.66 -3.00 9.23
C VAL A 119 -19.55 -4.07 10.31
N ASN A 120 -19.10 -3.68 11.51
CA ASN A 120 -19.00 -4.58 12.66
C ASN A 120 -20.31 -4.63 13.46
N PHE A 121 -21.07 -5.71 13.28
CA PHE A 121 -22.32 -5.99 13.99
C PHE A 121 -22.15 -6.80 15.29
N LYS A 122 -20.93 -7.04 15.76
CA LYS A 122 -20.70 -7.99 16.86
C LYS A 122 -21.32 -7.51 18.18
N PHE A 123 -22.07 -8.39 18.82
CA PHE A 123 -22.87 -8.16 20.03
C PHE A 123 -23.95 -7.08 19.92
N THR A 124 -24.37 -6.68 18.71
CA THR A 124 -25.47 -5.73 18.56
C THR A 124 -26.81 -6.36 18.89
N GLN A 125 -27.72 -5.54 19.40
CA GLN A 125 -29.10 -5.94 19.64
C GLN A 125 -30.01 -5.45 18.50
N ILE A 126 -30.74 -6.35 17.86
CA ILE A 126 -31.82 -6.03 16.90
C ILE A 126 -33.10 -6.76 17.31
N ASN A 127 -34.24 -6.32 16.79
CA ASN A 127 -35.52 -7.00 16.95
C ASN A 127 -36.28 -7.07 15.61
N SER A 128 -37.54 -7.52 15.65
CA SER A 128 -38.42 -7.60 14.46
C SER A 128 -38.69 -6.24 13.80
N ASP A 129 -38.54 -5.14 14.53
CA ASP A 129 -38.83 -3.80 14.06
C ASP A 129 -37.59 -3.12 13.44
N THR A 130 -36.40 -3.71 13.61
CA THR A 130 -35.18 -3.22 12.96
C THR A 130 -35.25 -3.50 11.47
N LEU A 131 -35.24 -2.44 10.66
CA LEU A 131 -35.33 -2.54 9.20
C LEU A 131 -33.93 -2.73 8.61
N LEU A 132 -33.58 -3.97 8.30
CA LEU A 132 -32.27 -4.37 7.79
C LEU A 132 -32.44 -5.31 6.60
N GLU A 133 -31.70 -5.07 5.52
CA GLU A 133 -31.74 -5.91 4.32
C GLU A 133 -31.31 -7.35 4.62
N GLU A 134 -31.86 -8.31 3.87
CA GLU A 134 -31.71 -9.75 4.13
C GLU A 134 -30.25 -10.19 4.24
N LYS A 135 -29.37 -9.71 3.34
CA LYS A 135 -27.93 -10.00 3.37
C LYS A 135 -27.31 -9.62 4.70
N TRP A 136 -27.56 -8.39 5.16
CA TRP A 136 -26.95 -7.86 6.38
C TRP A 136 -27.58 -8.44 7.63
N ARG A 137 -28.85 -8.81 7.58
CA ARG A 137 -29.50 -9.58 8.64
C ARG A 137 -28.87 -10.96 8.80
N LEU A 138 -28.55 -11.64 7.70
CA LEU A 138 -27.79 -12.88 7.74
C LEU A 138 -26.38 -12.69 8.30
N VAL A 139 -25.65 -11.63 7.90
CA VAL A 139 -24.33 -11.31 8.49
C VAL A 139 -24.44 -11.10 10.00
N TRP A 140 -25.45 -10.35 10.46
CA TRP A 140 -25.73 -10.17 11.88
C TRP A 140 -25.99 -11.51 12.58
N GLU A 141 -26.80 -12.39 11.99
CA GLU A 141 -27.08 -13.72 12.53
C GLU A 141 -25.81 -14.56 12.64
N ILE A 142 -24.93 -14.53 11.64
CA ILE A 142 -23.66 -15.29 11.65
C ILE A 142 -22.76 -14.85 12.81
N VAL A 143 -22.61 -13.53 13.03
CA VAL A 143 -21.66 -13.02 14.03
C VAL A 143 -22.21 -12.98 15.46
N ASN A 144 -23.53 -13.05 15.63
CA ASN A 144 -24.18 -12.96 16.94
C ASN A 144 -24.87 -14.26 17.40
N GLN A 145 -25.16 -15.18 16.48
CA GLN A 145 -25.80 -16.45 16.77
C GLN A 145 -24.91 -17.58 16.25
N PRO A 146 -23.85 -17.96 16.99
CA PRO A 146 -22.90 -18.97 16.53
C PRO A 146 -23.64 -20.29 16.32
N LEU A 147 -23.52 -20.84 15.12
CA LEU A 147 -24.19 -22.07 14.72
C LEU A 147 -23.23 -22.90 13.88
N GLU A 148 -22.94 -24.13 14.32
CA GLU A 148 -22.19 -25.08 13.51
C GLU A 148 -23.03 -25.58 12.33
N ASN A 149 -22.38 -26.05 11.26
CA ASN A 149 -23.03 -26.69 10.11
C ASN A 149 -24.04 -25.81 9.35
N ARG A 150 -23.85 -24.48 9.38
CA ARG A 150 -24.73 -23.55 8.66
C ARG A 150 -24.62 -23.76 7.14
N ASN A 151 -25.75 -23.81 6.44
CA ASN A 151 -25.76 -23.82 4.98
C ASN A 151 -25.80 -22.40 4.43
N LEU A 152 -24.69 -21.99 3.81
CA LEU A 152 -24.44 -20.68 3.22
C LEU A 152 -24.04 -20.79 1.73
N SER A 153 -24.27 -21.95 1.12
CA SER A 153 -23.91 -22.17 -0.29
C SER A 153 -24.58 -21.13 -1.19
N ARG A 154 -23.78 -20.54 -2.09
CA ARG A 154 -24.16 -19.52 -3.07
C ARG A 154 -24.66 -18.19 -2.51
N PHE A 155 -24.60 -17.99 -1.20
CA PHE A 155 -24.94 -16.69 -0.62
C PHE A 155 -23.94 -15.60 -1.02
N ASP A 156 -24.44 -14.36 -1.07
CA ASP A 156 -23.61 -13.18 -1.23
C ASP A 156 -23.21 -12.62 0.14
N LEU A 157 -21.96 -12.83 0.51
CA LEU A 157 -21.31 -12.30 1.71
C LEU A 157 -20.11 -11.41 1.35
N GLN A 158 -20.11 -10.84 0.14
CA GLN A 158 -19.07 -9.90 -0.28
C GLN A 158 -19.00 -8.75 0.71
N GLU A 159 -17.78 -8.36 1.05
CA GLU A 159 -17.51 -7.24 1.94
C GLU A 159 -18.11 -7.39 3.35
N ALA A 160 -18.55 -8.59 3.75
CA ALA A 160 -19.07 -8.83 5.08
C ALA A 160 -17.96 -8.82 6.14
N ASN A 161 -18.26 -8.27 7.32
CA ASN A 161 -17.40 -8.43 8.49
C ASN A 161 -17.86 -9.65 9.30
N LEU A 162 -17.07 -10.71 9.23
CA LEU A 162 -17.27 -12.00 9.89
C LEU A 162 -16.15 -12.29 10.91
N PHE A 163 -15.53 -11.23 11.44
CA PHE A 163 -14.42 -11.31 12.39
C PHE A 163 -14.73 -12.21 13.59
N ASN A 164 -13.92 -13.24 13.80
CA ASN A 164 -14.08 -14.24 14.85
C ASN A 164 -15.48 -14.88 14.87
N ALA A 165 -16.15 -15.02 13.73
CA ALA A 165 -17.40 -15.78 13.62
C ALA A 165 -17.12 -17.29 13.71
N ASN A 166 -18.12 -18.05 14.17
CA ASN A 166 -18.08 -19.51 14.11
C ASN A 166 -18.81 -20.00 12.86
N LEU A 167 -18.04 -20.54 11.91
CA LEU A 167 -18.50 -21.17 10.68
C LEU A 167 -17.96 -22.61 10.56
N SER A 168 -17.68 -23.26 11.69
CA SER A 168 -17.21 -24.65 11.67
C SER A 168 -18.23 -25.55 10.98
N LYS A 169 -17.72 -26.42 10.10
CA LYS A 169 -18.48 -27.39 9.28
C LYS A 169 -19.53 -26.75 8.38
N ALA A 170 -19.48 -25.43 8.18
CA ALA A 170 -20.43 -24.74 7.32
C ALA A 170 -20.31 -25.20 5.86
N ASN A 171 -21.43 -25.23 5.16
CA ASN A 171 -21.45 -25.39 3.70
C ASN A 171 -21.38 -24.00 3.05
N LEU A 172 -20.24 -23.65 2.50
CA LEU A 172 -19.91 -22.39 1.83
C LEU A 172 -19.64 -22.61 0.33
N VAL A 173 -20.17 -23.68 -0.25
CA VAL A 173 -19.98 -23.99 -1.67
C VAL A 173 -20.46 -22.84 -2.55
N GLU A 174 -19.60 -22.34 -3.44
CA GLU A 174 -19.89 -21.24 -4.36
C GLU A 174 -20.33 -19.92 -3.67
N THR A 175 -20.06 -19.77 -2.38
CA THR A 175 -20.34 -18.53 -1.64
C THR A 175 -19.43 -17.40 -2.10
N LYS A 176 -19.98 -16.19 -2.22
CA LYS A 176 -19.22 -14.98 -2.55
C LYS A 176 -18.74 -14.31 -1.26
N LEU A 177 -17.43 -14.20 -1.08
CA LEU A 177 -16.74 -13.69 0.12
C LEU A 177 -15.65 -12.68 -0.24
N GLN A 178 -15.69 -12.12 -1.45
CA GLN A 178 -14.71 -11.15 -1.93
C GLN A 178 -14.60 -9.96 -0.98
N GLY A 179 -13.37 -9.60 -0.62
CA GLY A 179 -13.07 -8.50 0.29
C GLY A 179 -13.55 -8.67 1.75
N ALA A 180 -14.16 -9.81 2.10
CA ALA A 180 -14.71 -10.03 3.43
C ALA A 180 -13.63 -10.05 4.53
N ILE A 181 -14.01 -9.58 5.72
CA ILE A 181 -13.15 -9.64 6.91
C ILE A 181 -13.46 -10.94 7.64
N LEU A 182 -12.56 -11.91 7.53
CA LEU A 182 -12.65 -13.26 8.11
C LEU A 182 -11.52 -13.50 9.13
N GLU A 183 -10.93 -12.43 9.66
CA GLU A 183 -9.82 -12.56 10.61
C GLU A 183 -10.28 -13.29 11.87
N GLY A 184 -9.51 -14.31 12.27
CA GLY A 184 -9.82 -15.20 13.39
C GLY A 184 -11.07 -16.07 13.23
N VAL A 185 -11.68 -16.14 12.05
CA VAL A 185 -12.87 -16.97 11.81
C VAL A 185 -12.57 -18.45 12.10
N ASN A 186 -13.54 -19.17 12.66
CA ASN A 186 -13.48 -20.63 12.73
C ASN A 186 -14.15 -21.22 11.47
N LEU A 187 -13.36 -21.84 10.60
CA LEU A 187 -13.77 -22.56 9.38
C LEU A 187 -13.35 -24.04 9.43
N GLU A 188 -13.11 -24.58 10.64
CA GLU A 188 -12.82 -26.00 10.85
C GLU A 188 -13.77 -26.89 10.06
N ALA A 189 -13.21 -27.80 9.24
CA ALA A 189 -13.96 -28.76 8.43
C ALA A 189 -15.09 -28.15 7.56
N ALA A 190 -15.04 -26.84 7.28
CA ALA A 190 -16.00 -26.18 6.41
C ALA A 190 -15.77 -26.57 4.94
N ASN A 191 -16.85 -26.59 4.15
CA ASN A 191 -16.78 -26.84 2.72
C ASN A 191 -16.89 -25.53 1.94
N LEU A 192 -15.77 -25.01 1.44
CA LEU A 192 -15.68 -23.80 0.62
C LEU A 192 -15.48 -24.09 -0.87
N GLN A 193 -15.79 -25.30 -1.35
CA GLN A 193 -15.56 -25.65 -2.75
C GLN A 193 -16.16 -24.62 -3.71
N GLY A 194 -15.34 -24.08 -4.61
CA GLY A 194 -15.78 -23.08 -5.60
C GLY A 194 -16.12 -21.71 -5.03
N ALA A 195 -15.92 -21.45 -3.74
CA ALA A 195 -16.14 -20.14 -3.15
C ALA A 195 -15.17 -19.10 -3.73
N ASN A 196 -15.58 -17.84 -3.74
CA ASN A 196 -14.72 -16.74 -4.15
C ASN A 196 -14.37 -15.87 -2.94
N LEU A 197 -13.13 -15.97 -2.47
CA LEU A 197 -12.57 -15.22 -1.35
C LEU A 197 -11.56 -14.16 -1.81
N GLU A 198 -11.53 -13.79 -3.09
CA GLU A 198 -10.54 -12.84 -3.61
C GLU A 198 -10.42 -11.57 -2.74
N GLY A 199 -9.20 -11.27 -2.31
CA GLY A 199 -8.89 -10.13 -1.44
C GLY A 199 -9.42 -10.22 0.01
N ALA A 200 -10.00 -11.34 0.44
CA ALA A 200 -10.48 -11.52 1.80
C ALA A 200 -9.34 -11.60 2.83
N ASN A 201 -9.61 -11.17 4.06
CA ASN A 201 -8.65 -11.24 5.16
C ASN A 201 -8.97 -12.45 6.07
N LEU A 202 -8.20 -13.53 5.97
CA LEU A 202 -8.28 -14.73 6.83
C LEU A 202 -7.11 -14.84 7.81
N LYS A 203 -6.51 -13.71 8.19
CA LYS A 203 -5.41 -13.71 9.16
C LYS A 203 -5.83 -14.44 10.44
N GLY A 204 -4.99 -15.36 10.91
CA GLY A 204 -5.23 -16.12 12.15
C GLY A 204 -6.47 -17.02 12.12
N ALA A 205 -7.07 -17.27 10.96
CA ALA A 205 -8.25 -18.13 10.85
C ALA A 205 -7.92 -19.60 11.14
N TYR A 206 -8.90 -20.32 11.67
CA TYR A 206 -8.82 -21.76 11.92
C TYR A 206 -9.46 -22.52 10.76
N LEU A 207 -8.67 -23.08 9.86
CA LEU A 207 -9.15 -23.77 8.66
C LEU A 207 -8.87 -25.28 8.67
N TRP A 208 -8.43 -25.85 9.79
CA TRP A 208 -8.02 -27.24 9.81
C TRP A 208 -9.12 -28.17 9.24
N GLU A 209 -8.71 -29.08 8.35
CA GLU A 209 -9.57 -30.00 7.58
C GLU A 209 -10.61 -29.35 6.64
N ALA A 210 -10.55 -28.04 6.38
CA ALA A 210 -11.45 -27.40 5.43
C ALA A 210 -11.23 -27.86 3.98
N VAL A 211 -12.32 -27.89 3.20
CA VAL A 211 -12.30 -28.21 1.77
C VAL A 211 -12.32 -26.91 0.96
N MET A 212 -11.22 -26.59 0.28
CA MET A 212 -11.05 -25.38 -0.55
C MET A 212 -10.78 -25.72 -2.02
N VAL A 213 -11.34 -26.82 -2.50
CA VAL A 213 -11.18 -27.26 -3.90
C VAL A 213 -11.78 -26.23 -4.87
N ASN A 214 -11.06 -25.88 -5.94
CA ASN A 214 -11.48 -24.86 -6.93
C ASN A 214 -11.83 -23.49 -6.32
N THR A 215 -11.28 -23.14 -5.16
CA THR A 215 -11.57 -21.86 -4.49
C THR A 215 -10.73 -20.75 -5.08
N ASN A 216 -11.33 -19.58 -5.33
CA ASN A 216 -10.56 -18.38 -5.67
C ASN A 216 -10.04 -17.73 -4.38
N LEU A 217 -8.74 -17.88 -4.13
CA LEU A 217 -8.03 -17.31 -2.98
C LEU A 217 -7.09 -16.17 -3.38
N LYS A 218 -7.22 -15.62 -4.59
CA LYS A 218 -6.31 -14.57 -5.07
C LYS A 218 -6.22 -13.42 -4.06
N GLN A 219 -4.99 -13.03 -3.73
CA GLN A 219 -4.67 -11.94 -2.80
C GLN A 219 -5.25 -12.12 -1.38
N VAL A 220 -5.64 -13.34 -1.00
CA VAL A 220 -6.12 -13.61 0.37
C VAL A 220 -4.97 -13.52 1.37
N ASN A 221 -5.26 -12.91 2.52
CA ASN A 221 -4.35 -12.93 3.65
C ASN A 221 -4.59 -14.16 4.52
N LEU A 222 -3.72 -15.19 4.44
CA LEU A 222 -3.73 -16.37 5.32
C LEU A 222 -2.62 -16.31 6.38
N ARG A 223 -2.09 -15.12 6.68
CA ARG A 223 -1.02 -14.97 7.67
C ARG A 223 -1.46 -15.55 9.01
N ASP A 224 -0.58 -16.28 9.68
CA ASP A 224 -0.82 -16.88 11.00
C ASP A 224 -1.99 -17.90 11.06
N ALA A 225 -2.58 -18.30 9.90
CA ALA A 225 -3.71 -19.22 9.86
C ALA A 225 -3.31 -20.68 10.09
N ASN A 226 -4.20 -21.49 10.66
CA ASN A 226 -4.03 -22.93 10.76
C ASN A 226 -4.65 -23.62 9.54
N LEU A 227 -3.80 -24.19 8.68
CA LEU A 227 -4.16 -24.84 7.41
C LEU A 227 -3.89 -26.37 7.42
N CYS A 228 -3.70 -26.97 8.59
CA CYS A 228 -3.45 -28.41 8.72
C CYS A 228 -4.60 -29.22 8.11
N GLY A 229 -4.29 -30.13 7.18
CA GLY A 229 -5.29 -30.97 6.51
C GLY A 229 -6.20 -30.24 5.50
N VAL A 230 -5.98 -28.95 5.21
CA VAL A 230 -6.78 -28.24 4.20
C VAL A 230 -6.56 -28.82 2.82
N ASN A 231 -7.62 -28.93 2.04
CA ASN A 231 -7.56 -29.34 0.64
C ASN A 231 -7.63 -28.12 -0.31
N PHE A 232 -6.49 -27.71 -0.87
CA PHE A 232 -6.38 -26.61 -1.84
C PHE A 232 -6.33 -27.06 -3.31
N ARG A 233 -6.77 -28.29 -3.63
CA ARG A 233 -6.70 -28.79 -5.01
C ARG A 233 -7.40 -27.83 -5.98
N ASP A 234 -6.69 -27.44 -7.03
CA ASP A 234 -7.16 -26.51 -8.07
C ASP A 234 -7.53 -25.09 -7.54
N ALA A 235 -7.09 -24.72 -6.34
CA ALA A 235 -7.32 -23.38 -5.79
C ALA A 235 -6.40 -22.33 -6.45
N ALA A 236 -6.93 -21.15 -6.71
CA ALA A 236 -6.19 -20.01 -7.25
C ALA A 236 -5.52 -19.24 -6.09
N LEU A 237 -4.21 -19.36 -5.93
CA LEU A 237 -3.44 -18.87 -4.78
C LEU A 237 -2.51 -17.68 -5.11
N GLU A 238 -2.72 -17.03 -6.26
CA GLU A 238 -1.92 -15.88 -6.69
C GLU A 238 -1.99 -14.74 -5.66
N GLY A 239 -0.84 -14.28 -5.16
CA GLY A 239 -0.70 -13.20 -4.19
C GLY A 239 -1.03 -13.58 -2.74
N VAL A 240 -1.37 -14.85 -2.46
CA VAL A 240 -1.76 -15.29 -1.11
C VAL A 240 -0.63 -15.13 -0.11
N ASN A 241 -0.92 -14.49 1.02
CA ASN A 241 0.03 -14.37 2.11
C ASN A 241 -0.01 -15.61 3.01
N LEU A 242 1.01 -16.48 2.92
CA LEU A 242 1.15 -17.71 3.71
C LEU A 242 2.09 -17.57 4.92
N LYS A 243 2.57 -16.35 5.23
CA LYS A 243 3.55 -16.15 6.30
C LYS A 243 2.99 -16.58 7.65
N ASN A 244 3.80 -17.27 8.43
CA ASN A 244 3.49 -17.89 9.72
C ASN A 244 2.29 -18.86 9.73
N SER A 245 1.75 -19.25 8.58
CA SER A 245 0.67 -20.23 8.55
C SER A 245 1.19 -21.64 8.85
N GLN A 246 0.33 -22.48 9.40
CA GLN A 246 0.65 -23.86 9.77
C GLN A 246 0.09 -24.82 8.73
N ILE A 247 0.90 -25.73 8.22
CA ILE A 247 0.44 -26.85 7.37
C ILE A 247 0.88 -28.17 8.01
N SER A 248 0.21 -29.27 7.64
CA SER A 248 0.57 -30.62 8.03
C SER A 248 0.87 -31.49 6.80
N VAL A 249 1.24 -32.76 7.00
CA VAL A 249 1.50 -33.68 5.89
C VAL A 249 0.23 -34.05 5.12
N GLU A 250 -0.94 -33.85 5.73
CA GLU A 250 -2.26 -34.05 5.14
C GLU A 250 -2.75 -32.85 4.32
N THR A 251 -2.14 -31.68 4.48
CA THR A 251 -2.49 -30.48 3.69
C THR A 251 -2.22 -30.73 2.22
N GLN A 252 -3.25 -30.66 1.37
CA GLN A 252 -3.12 -30.85 -0.08
C GLN A 252 -2.85 -29.50 -0.72
N LEU A 253 -1.61 -29.29 -1.14
CA LEU A 253 -1.13 -28.06 -1.74
C LEU A 253 -0.20 -28.41 -2.91
N ASP A 254 -0.39 -27.77 -4.06
CA ASP A 254 0.46 -28.02 -5.24
C ASP A 254 1.93 -27.66 -4.95
N GLU A 255 2.86 -28.31 -5.66
CA GLU A 255 4.31 -28.19 -5.41
C GLU A 255 4.82 -26.74 -5.44
N LYS A 256 4.29 -25.90 -6.35
CA LYS A 256 4.62 -24.46 -6.41
C LYS A 256 4.29 -23.77 -5.09
N TRP A 257 3.10 -23.98 -4.55
CA TRP A 257 2.62 -23.30 -3.35
C TRP A 257 3.20 -23.89 -2.08
N LYS A 258 3.52 -25.19 -2.07
CA LYS A 258 4.30 -25.80 -1.01
C LYS A 258 5.71 -25.20 -0.93
N LEU A 259 6.37 -25.00 -2.08
CA LEU A 259 7.63 -24.27 -2.14
C LEU A 259 7.48 -22.84 -1.58
N VAL A 260 6.48 -22.08 -2.05
CA VAL A 260 6.22 -20.71 -1.55
C VAL A 260 6.04 -20.68 -0.05
N TRP A 261 5.25 -21.61 0.51
CA TRP A 261 5.07 -21.75 1.95
C TRP A 261 6.39 -21.98 2.67
N GLU A 262 7.27 -22.84 2.14
CA GLU A 262 8.61 -23.03 2.71
C GLU A 262 9.48 -21.78 2.65
N LEU A 263 9.45 -21.05 1.53
CA LEU A 263 10.27 -19.84 1.35
C LEU A 263 9.92 -18.73 2.33
N VAL A 264 8.63 -18.61 2.71
CA VAL A 264 8.19 -17.59 3.65
C VAL A 264 8.27 -18.03 5.11
N ASN A 265 8.20 -19.35 5.40
CA ASN A 265 8.11 -19.87 6.77
C ASN A 265 9.37 -20.57 7.29
N LYS A 266 10.32 -20.91 6.42
CA LYS A 266 11.59 -21.55 6.80
C LYS A 266 12.77 -20.66 6.43
N ILE A 267 13.91 -20.90 7.08
CA ILE A 267 15.20 -20.31 6.68
C ILE A 267 15.76 -21.15 5.53
N VAL A 268 15.89 -20.54 4.36
CA VAL A 268 16.28 -21.21 3.10
C VAL A 268 17.48 -20.52 2.43
N GLU A 269 18.45 -20.05 3.23
CA GLU A 269 19.66 -19.38 2.74
C GLU A 269 20.37 -20.24 1.66
N GLY A 270 20.75 -19.61 0.55
CA GLY A 270 21.50 -20.28 -0.52
C GLY A 270 20.70 -21.28 -1.36
N ARG A 271 19.37 -21.37 -1.19
CA ARG A 271 18.54 -22.33 -1.94
C ARG A 271 18.61 -22.07 -3.44
N ASP A 272 18.70 -23.15 -4.21
CA ASP A 272 18.59 -23.08 -5.67
C ASP A 272 17.12 -23.03 -6.09
N LEU A 273 16.77 -21.89 -6.68
CA LEU A 273 15.46 -21.53 -7.20
C LEU A 273 15.58 -21.11 -8.68
N SER A 274 16.67 -21.50 -9.34
CA SER A 274 16.91 -21.12 -10.72
C SER A 274 15.83 -21.70 -11.64
N LYS A 275 15.33 -20.86 -12.56
CA LYS A 275 14.27 -21.20 -13.53
C LYS A 275 12.92 -21.61 -12.94
N PHE A 276 12.73 -21.50 -11.62
CA PHE A 276 11.43 -21.79 -11.01
C PHE A 276 10.36 -20.79 -11.46
N ASP A 277 9.13 -21.28 -11.62
CA ASP A 277 7.97 -20.41 -11.81
C ASP A 277 7.44 -19.93 -10.46
N LEU A 278 7.74 -18.68 -10.15
CA LEU A 278 7.31 -17.93 -8.98
C LEU A 278 6.46 -16.73 -9.41
N GLN A 279 5.72 -16.84 -10.52
CA GLN A 279 4.82 -15.78 -10.96
C GLN A 279 3.70 -15.55 -9.92
N GLN A 280 3.41 -14.28 -9.65
CA GLN A 280 2.36 -13.81 -8.73
C GLN A 280 2.44 -14.37 -7.31
N VAL A 281 3.61 -14.82 -6.85
CA VAL A 281 3.75 -15.33 -5.47
C VAL A 281 3.88 -14.18 -4.47
N ASN A 282 3.53 -14.43 -3.21
CA ASN A 282 3.87 -13.53 -2.12
C ASN A 282 5.03 -14.10 -1.30
N LEU A 283 6.19 -13.46 -1.42
CA LEU A 283 7.43 -13.73 -0.69
C LEU A 283 7.78 -12.57 0.26
N SER A 284 6.79 -11.81 0.71
CA SER A 284 7.02 -10.72 1.67
C SER A 284 7.67 -11.27 2.94
N GLU A 285 8.67 -10.56 3.47
CA GLU A 285 9.45 -10.98 4.65
C GLU A 285 10.15 -12.35 4.50
N ALA A 286 10.40 -12.83 3.27
CA ALA A 286 11.13 -14.08 3.05
C ALA A 286 12.65 -13.91 3.31
N HIS A 287 13.30 -14.99 3.77
CA HIS A 287 14.74 -15.06 4.01
C HIS A 287 15.42 -15.79 2.84
N LEU A 288 15.81 -15.03 1.81
CA LEU A 288 16.34 -15.51 0.53
C LEU A 288 17.81 -15.09 0.33
N GLN A 289 18.56 -14.88 1.42
CA GLN A 289 19.97 -14.49 1.33
C GLN A 289 20.75 -15.52 0.52
N LYS A 290 21.58 -15.04 -0.41
CA LYS A 290 22.41 -15.86 -1.32
C LYS A 290 21.64 -16.88 -2.17
N ALA A 291 20.31 -16.81 -2.22
CA ALA A 291 19.52 -17.73 -3.02
C ALA A 291 19.88 -17.58 -4.51
N ASN A 292 19.87 -18.69 -5.24
CA ASN A 292 20.06 -18.68 -6.69
C ASN A 292 18.69 -18.59 -7.36
N LEU A 293 18.29 -17.41 -7.80
CA LEU A 293 17.05 -17.10 -8.51
C LEU A 293 17.33 -16.82 -10.01
N LYS A 294 18.46 -17.31 -10.52
CA LYS A 294 18.87 -17.14 -11.91
C LYS A 294 17.76 -17.62 -12.86
N GLU A 295 17.37 -16.77 -13.81
CA GLU A 295 16.32 -17.05 -14.81
C GLU A 295 14.95 -17.44 -14.20
N ALA A 296 14.73 -17.20 -12.90
CA ALA A 296 13.45 -17.47 -12.27
C ALA A 296 12.37 -16.52 -12.83
N ASN A 297 11.13 -17.02 -12.93
CA ASN A 297 9.99 -16.20 -13.29
C ASN A 297 9.35 -15.63 -12.03
N LEU A 298 9.55 -14.34 -11.77
CA LEU A 298 9.05 -13.60 -10.61
C LEU A 298 8.08 -12.48 -11.03
N GLN A 299 7.49 -12.58 -12.23
CA GLN A 299 6.56 -11.56 -12.71
C GLN A 299 5.37 -11.41 -11.74
N GLY A 300 5.12 -10.17 -11.30
CA GLY A 300 4.11 -9.81 -10.31
C GLY A 300 4.35 -10.36 -8.90
N ALA A 301 5.53 -10.90 -8.61
CA ALA A 301 5.84 -11.39 -7.27
C ALA A 301 5.92 -10.24 -6.26
N ILE A 302 5.44 -10.48 -5.05
CA ILE A 302 5.48 -9.53 -3.93
C ILE A 302 6.65 -9.93 -3.02
N LEU A 303 7.73 -9.15 -3.01
CA LEU A 303 8.95 -9.35 -2.20
C LEU A 303 9.15 -8.22 -1.19
N LYS A 304 8.06 -7.63 -0.69
CA LYS A 304 8.12 -6.52 0.28
C LYS A 304 8.90 -6.96 1.52
N GLN A 305 9.87 -6.15 1.94
CA GLN A 305 10.70 -6.42 3.11
C GLN A 305 11.44 -7.78 3.10
N ALA A 306 11.53 -8.44 1.94
CA ALA A 306 12.28 -9.69 1.82
C ALA A 306 13.79 -9.42 1.93
N ASN A 307 14.54 -10.39 2.45
CA ASN A 307 15.99 -10.32 2.50
C ASN A 307 16.61 -11.16 1.38
N LEU A 308 17.07 -10.51 0.31
CA LEU A 308 17.77 -11.12 -0.83
C LEU A 308 19.25 -10.70 -0.88
N GLN A 309 19.87 -10.39 0.26
CA GLN A 309 21.27 -10.01 0.30
C GLN A 309 22.15 -11.06 -0.42
N GLY A 310 22.93 -10.60 -1.41
CA GLY A 310 23.82 -11.43 -2.21
C GLY A 310 23.13 -12.51 -3.05
N ALA A 311 21.81 -12.42 -3.27
CA ALA A 311 21.10 -13.36 -4.14
C ALA A 311 21.49 -13.15 -5.61
N ASN A 312 21.37 -14.22 -6.40
CA ASN A 312 21.58 -14.16 -7.84
C ASN A 312 20.24 -14.11 -8.57
N LEU A 313 19.88 -12.97 -9.15
CA LEU A 313 18.70 -12.76 -10.01
C LEU A 313 19.08 -12.53 -11.48
N TRP A 314 20.25 -13.00 -11.91
CA TRP A 314 20.68 -12.89 -13.30
C TRP A 314 19.60 -13.41 -14.25
N GLY A 315 19.21 -12.61 -15.24
CA GLY A 315 18.21 -12.97 -16.24
C GLY A 315 16.81 -13.29 -15.68
N ALA A 316 16.51 -12.96 -14.42
CA ALA A 316 15.18 -13.20 -13.84
C ALA A 316 14.12 -12.29 -14.47
N LYS A 317 12.89 -12.80 -14.59
CA LYS A 317 11.72 -12.04 -15.07
C LYS A 317 11.04 -11.36 -13.90
N LEU A 318 11.05 -10.03 -13.86
CA LEU A 318 10.67 -9.21 -12.71
C LEU A 318 9.60 -8.16 -13.04
N GLN A 319 8.91 -8.31 -14.17
CA GLN A 319 7.86 -7.39 -14.60
C GLN A 319 6.77 -7.28 -13.52
N GLY A 320 6.49 -6.07 -13.06
CA GLY A 320 5.52 -5.80 -11.99
C GLY A 320 5.88 -6.38 -10.60
N ALA A 321 7.12 -6.84 -10.38
CA ALA A 321 7.56 -7.31 -9.07
C ALA A 321 7.67 -6.14 -8.06
N ASN A 322 7.31 -6.41 -6.81
CA ASN A 322 7.34 -5.43 -5.74
C ASN A 322 8.45 -5.75 -4.71
N PHE A 323 9.49 -4.92 -4.67
CA PHE A 323 10.63 -4.98 -3.76
C PHE A 323 10.62 -3.86 -2.72
N GLU A 324 9.47 -3.27 -2.41
CA GLU A 324 9.36 -2.18 -1.43
C GLU A 324 10.03 -2.60 -0.11
N LYS A 325 11.01 -1.79 0.35
CA LYS A 325 11.80 -2.03 1.58
C LYS A 325 12.57 -3.35 1.62
N ALA A 326 12.77 -4.04 0.50
CA ALA A 326 13.57 -5.26 0.45
C ALA A 326 15.06 -4.96 0.71
N ASN A 327 15.77 -5.92 1.33
CA ASN A 327 17.22 -5.90 1.40
C ASN A 327 17.81 -6.60 0.18
N LEU A 328 18.39 -5.82 -0.72
CA LEU A 328 18.97 -6.22 -2.00
C LEU A 328 20.49 -5.93 -2.05
N GLU A 329 21.15 -5.83 -0.89
CA GLU A 329 22.58 -5.52 -0.84
C GLU A 329 23.40 -6.58 -1.58
N GLY A 330 24.24 -6.13 -2.52
CA GLY A 330 25.14 -7.01 -3.28
C GLY A 330 24.43 -8.03 -4.18
N VAL A 331 23.14 -7.84 -4.46
CA VAL A 331 22.38 -8.69 -5.39
C VAL A 331 22.94 -8.60 -6.80
N ASP A 332 22.90 -9.70 -7.54
CA ASP A 332 23.19 -9.72 -8.99
C ASP A 332 21.89 -9.64 -9.79
N PHE A 333 21.63 -8.49 -10.40
CA PHE A 333 20.49 -8.23 -11.29
C PHE A 333 20.90 -8.12 -12.76
N LYS A 334 22.10 -8.57 -13.13
CA LYS A 334 22.56 -8.45 -14.51
C LYS A 334 21.58 -9.16 -15.46
N GLU A 335 21.23 -8.47 -16.56
CA GLU A 335 20.26 -8.94 -17.56
C GLU A 335 18.84 -9.23 -17.02
N ALA A 336 18.51 -8.83 -15.78
CA ALA A 336 17.16 -9.01 -15.26
C ALA A 336 16.13 -8.09 -15.95
N GLU A 337 14.92 -8.61 -16.16
CA GLU A 337 13.87 -7.94 -16.94
C GLU A 337 12.80 -7.32 -16.01
N PHE A 338 12.89 -6.03 -15.70
CA PHE A 338 11.87 -5.33 -14.88
C PHE A 338 10.81 -4.59 -15.71
N HIS A 339 10.72 -4.82 -17.02
CA HIS A 339 9.89 -4.03 -17.94
C HIS A 339 8.51 -3.68 -17.35
N GLN A 340 8.24 -2.38 -17.28
CA GLN A 340 7.02 -1.75 -16.74
C GLN A 340 6.86 -1.87 -15.21
N GLN A 341 7.14 -0.75 -14.53
CA GLN A 341 6.61 -0.43 -13.20
C GLN A 341 7.10 -1.29 -12.02
N ALA A 342 8.37 -1.69 -12.00
CA ALA A 342 8.95 -2.28 -10.80
C ALA A 342 8.94 -1.29 -9.61
N ASP A 343 8.52 -1.77 -8.44
CA ASP A 343 8.47 -0.99 -7.20
C ASP A 343 9.65 -1.36 -6.31
N LEU A 344 10.67 -0.51 -6.27
CA LEU A 344 11.90 -0.66 -5.47
C LEU A 344 12.00 0.42 -4.39
N ARG A 345 10.88 1.06 -4.02
CA ARG A 345 10.86 2.16 -3.04
C ARG A 345 11.46 1.74 -1.72
N HIS A 346 12.32 2.59 -1.17
CA HIS A 346 12.99 2.40 0.12
C HIS A 346 13.78 1.07 0.25
N SER A 347 14.10 0.41 -0.86
CA SER A 347 14.91 -0.81 -0.86
C SER A 347 16.40 -0.50 -0.61
N ASN A 348 17.13 -1.49 -0.08
CA ASN A 348 18.58 -1.40 0.08
C ASN A 348 19.30 -2.11 -1.07
N LEU A 349 19.76 -1.38 -2.07
CA LEU A 349 20.50 -1.84 -3.25
C LEU A 349 22.00 -1.53 -3.15
N GLN A 350 22.54 -1.36 -1.94
CA GLN A 350 23.95 -1.03 -1.75
C GLN A 350 24.85 -2.08 -2.43
N LYS A 351 25.80 -1.61 -3.25
CA LYS A 351 26.74 -2.46 -4.02
C LYS A 351 26.07 -3.50 -4.95
N ALA A 352 24.78 -3.33 -5.29
CA ALA A 352 24.11 -4.21 -6.24
C ALA A 352 24.78 -4.15 -7.63
N ASP A 353 24.83 -5.29 -8.32
CA ASP A 353 25.22 -5.34 -9.73
C ASP A 353 23.97 -5.22 -10.61
N LEU A 354 23.83 -4.08 -11.26
CA LEU A 354 22.71 -3.67 -12.11
C LEU A 354 23.20 -3.43 -13.55
N LEU A 355 24.29 -4.10 -13.97
CA LEU A 355 24.85 -3.99 -15.32
C LEU A 355 23.79 -4.36 -16.38
N GLU A 356 23.57 -3.47 -17.35
CA GLU A 356 22.63 -3.67 -18.47
C GLU A 356 21.17 -3.95 -18.05
N VAL A 357 20.80 -3.69 -16.79
CA VAL A 357 19.43 -3.89 -16.32
C VAL A 357 18.47 -2.93 -17.01
N THR A 358 17.23 -3.37 -17.27
CA THR A 358 16.16 -2.48 -17.72
C THR A 358 15.21 -2.15 -16.57
N LEU A 359 15.25 -0.91 -16.10
CA LEU A 359 14.44 -0.29 -15.03
C LEU A 359 13.64 0.92 -15.55
N GLU A 360 13.21 0.89 -16.81
CA GLU A 360 12.38 1.94 -17.40
C GLU A 360 11.08 2.13 -16.62
N GLU A 361 10.77 3.38 -16.26
CA GLU A 361 9.62 3.79 -15.42
C GLU A 361 9.60 3.15 -14.00
N ALA A 362 10.69 2.56 -13.54
CA ALA A 362 10.76 1.97 -12.20
C ALA A 362 10.66 3.03 -11.09
N ASN A 363 10.07 2.65 -9.95
CA ASN A 363 9.99 3.51 -8.77
C ASN A 363 11.06 3.13 -7.74
N LEU A 364 12.12 3.94 -7.66
CA LEU A 364 13.26 3.83 -6.76
C LEU A 364 13.26 4.92 -5.68
N GLN A 365 12.11 5.53 -5.39
CA GLN A 365 12.01 6.64 -4.43
C GLN A 365 12.58 6.22 -3.06
N GLY A 366 13.52 7.01 -2.55
CA GLY A 366 14.17 6.79 -1.26
C GLY A 366 15.02 5.51 -1.16
N ALA A 367 15.33 4.83 -2.28
CA ALA A 367 16.17 3.63 -2.27
C ALA A 367 17.65 3.96 -1.97
N ASN A 368 18.38 3.00 -1.39
CA ASN A 368 19.81 3.12 -1.14
C ASN A 368 20.61 2.34 -2.19
N LEU A 369 21.15 3.02 -3.20
CA LEU A 369 21.99 2.49 -4.28
C LEU A 369 23.49 2.84 -4.11
N GLN A 370 23.95 3.08 -2.87
CA GLN A 370 25.34 3.46 -2.63
C GLN A 370 26.31 2.43 -3.24
N GLY A 371 27.22 2.89 -4.11
CA GLY A 371 28.22 2.04 -4.77
C GLY A 371 27.66 1.02 -5.77
N ALA A 372 26.39 1.13 -6.18
CA ALA A 372 25.78 0.20 -7.14
C ALA A 372 26.38 0.35 -8.56
N ASN A 373 26.46 -0.76 -9.31
CA ASN A 373 26.95 -0.80 -10.68
C ASN A 373 25.79 -0.72 -11.68
N LEU A 374 25.51 0.47 -12.21
CA LEU A 374 24.43 0.77 -13.18
C LEU A 374 24.95 1.06 -14.59
N LYS A 375 26.10 0.48 -14.96
CA LYS A 375 26.70 0.69 -16.29
C LYS A 375 25.75 0.17 -17.37
N VAL A 376 25.54 0.96 -18.42
CA VAL A 376 24.69 0.63 -19.58
C VAL A 376 23.22 0.34 -19.22
N ALA A 377 22.80 0.59 -17.97
CA ALA A 377 21.45 0.34 -17.52
C ALA A 377 20.45 1.30 -18.19
N ASN A 378 19.21 0.84 -18.41
CA ASN A 378 18.11 1.65 -18.89
C ASN A 378 17.20 2.08 -17.74
N LEU A 379 17.26 3.35 -17.33
CA LEU A 379 16.44 3.98 -16.29
C LEU A 379 15.63 5.16 -16.86
N GLN A 380 15.23 5.08 -18.12
CA GLN A 380 14.37 6.09 -18.73
C GLN A 380 13.11 6.32 -17.88
N ARG A 381 12.83 7.59 -17.55
CA ARG A 381 11.67 8.00 -16.74
C ARG A 381 11.57 7.35 -15.35
N ALA A 382 12.64 6.76 -14.83
CA ALA A 382 12.65 6.19 -13.49
C ALA A 382 12.51 7.28 -12.40
N ASN A 383 11.83 6.95 -11.31
CA ASN A 383 11.68 7.84 -10.15
C ASN A 383 12.74 7.51 -9.09
N LEU A 384 13.79 8.32 -8.98
CA LEU A 384 14.88 8.21 -8.00
C LEU A 384 14.81 9.33 -6.94
N GLN A 385 13.62 9.91 -6.71
CA GLN A 385 13.47 11.00 -5.75
C GLN A 385 13.94 10.59 -4.35
N GLY A 386 14.82 11.38 -3.74
CA GLY A 386 15.36 11.14 -2.41
C GLY A 386 16.27 9.92 -2.28
N ALA A 387 16.66 9.28 -3.39
CA ALA A 387 17.52 8.10 -3.36
C ALA A 387 18.96 8.44 -2.94
N ASN A 388 19.62 7.52 -2.24
CA ASN A 388 21.05 7.60 -1.95
C ASN A 388 21.84 6.85 -3.02
N LEU A 389 22.62 7.57 -3.82
CA LEU A 389 23.37 7.09 -4.98
C LEU A 389 24.86 7.44 -4.88
N GLN A 390 25.36 7.68 -3.67
CA GLN A 390 26.77 7.98 -3.45
C GLN A 390 27.66 6.91 -4.07
N HIS A 391 28.67 7.33 -4.82
CA HIS A 391 29.62 6.43 -5.50
C HIS A 391 29.00 5.44 -6.52
N ALA A 392 27.77 5.66 -7.00
CA ALA A 392 27.16 4.81 -8.01
C ALA A 392 27.81 4.98 -9.40
N TYR A 393 27.79 3.91 -10.21
CA TYR A 393 28.43 3.86 -11.52
C TYR A 393 27.41 3.81 -12.66
N PHE A 394 27.25 4.88 -13.42
CA PHE A 394 26.28 5.06 -14.51
C PHE A 394 26.91 5.14 -15.90
N ARG A 395 28.13 4.62 -16.10
CA ARG A 395 28.79 4.77 -17.41
C ARG A 395 27.92 4.23 -18.55
N GLY A 396 27.61 5.07 -19.53
CA GLY A 396 26.79 4.71 -20.69
C GLY A 396 25.30 4.44 -20.38
N ALA A 397 24.81 4.78 -19.19
CA ALA A 397 23.43 4.54 -18.80
C ALA A 397 22.45 5.44 -19.57
N ARG A 398 21.21 4.96 -19.78
CA ARG A 398 20.09 5.71 -20.36
C ARG A 398 19.20 6.22 -19.22
N LEU A 399 19.21 7.53 -18.98
CA LEU A 399 18.58 8.20 -17.83
C LEU A 399 17.65 9.34 -18.28
N GLN A 400 17.18 9.30 -19.53
CA GLN A 400 16.34 10.35 -20.08
C GLN A 400 15.08 10.52 -19.23
N GLN A 401 14.77 11.77 -18.87
CA GLN A 401 13.61 12.13 -18.04
C GLN A 401 13.57 11.44 -16.66
N ALA A 402 14.68 10.90 -16.17
CA ALA A 402 14.73 10.33 -14.82
C ALA A 402 14.59 11.45 -13.75
N ASN A 403 13.90 11.14 -12.65
CA ASN A 403 13.68 12.06 -11.56
C ASN A 403 14.67 11.83 -10.41
N PHE A 404 15.69 12.67 -10.28
CA PHE A 404 16.67 12.67 -9.19
C PHE A 404 16.41 13.76 -8.15
N GLN A 405 15.18 14.28 -8.05
CA GLN A 405 14.87 15.32 -7.06
C GLN A 405 15.28 14.88 -5.65
N GLU A 406 15.98 15.72 -4.90
CA GLU A 406 16.45 15.47 -3.52
C GLU A 406 17.38 14.24 -3.38
N ALA A 407 17.88 13.67 -4.48
CA ALA A 407 18.78 12.53 -4.44
C ALA A 407 20.19 12.93 -4.00
N ASN A 408 20.88 12.02 -3.31
CA ASN A 408 22.29 12.17 -2.96
C ASN A 408 23.16 11.42 -3.96
N LEU A 409 23.86 12.15 -4.82
CA LEU A 409 24.64 11.64 -5.95
C LEU A 409 26.14 11.96 -5.80
N GLU A 410 26.58 12.24 -4.57
CA GLU A 410 27.97 12.60 -4.31
C GLU A 410 28.93 11.52 -4.82
N ALA A 411 29.94 11.96 -5.58
CA ALA A 411 30.94 11.10 -6.20
C ALA A 411 30.39 9.99 -7.13
N ALA A 412 29.15 10.12 -7.62
CA ALA A 412 28.61 9.25 -8.67
C ALA A 412 29.28 9.52 -10.03
N THR A 413 29.32 8.53 -10.91
CA THR A 413 29.98 8.63 -12.22
C THR A 413 28.99 8.39 -13.36
N PHE A 414 28.84 9.38 -14.25
CA PHE A 414 27.90 9.42 -15.37
C PHE A 414 28.60 9.50 -16.73
N GLN A 415 29.84 9.01 -16.83
CA GLN A 415 30.59 9.09 -18.09
C GLN A 415 29.79 8.51 -19.25
N GLU A 416 29.69 9.23 -20.38
CA GLU A 416 28.96 8.80 -21.58
C GLU A 416 27.46 8.52 -21.35
N ALA A 417 26.88 8.90 -20.21
CA ALA A 417 25.47 8.66 -19.91
C ALA A 417 24.55 9.64 -20.63
N ASN A 418 23.33 9.20 -20.96
CA ASN A 418 22.31 10.06 -21.53
C ASN A 418 21.30 10.50 -20.46
N LEU A 419 21.41 11.75 -20.02
CA LEU A 419 20.61 12.39 -18.96
C LEU A 419 19.62 13.41 -19.53
N LYS A 420 19.31 13.35 -20.82
CA LYS A 420 18.45 14.34 -21.48
C LYS A 420 17.11 14.48 -20.75
N GLY A 421 16.78 15.70 -20.31
CA GLY A 421 15.52 15.99 -19.62
C GLY A 421 15.43 15.49 -18.17
N ALA A 422 16.52 14.99 -17.57
CA ALA A 422 16.51 14.57 -16.18
C ALA A 422 16.21 15.73 -15.21
N ASN A 423 15.60 15.44 -14.07
CA ASN A 423 15.30 16.41 -13.02
C ASN A 423 16.25 16.24 -11.83
N PHE A 424 17.07 17.25 -11.54
CA PHE A 424 18.03 17.23 -10.43
C PHE A 424 17.67 18.19 -9.29
N LYS A 425 16.42 18.65 -9.19
CA LYS A 425 15.99 19.64 -8.18
C LYS A 425 16.42 19.23 -6.76
N LYS A 426 17.24 20.07 -6.10
CA LYS A 426 17.82 19.83 -4.76
C LYS A 426 18.72 18.59 -4.64
N ALA A 427 19.20 18.03 -5.76
CA ALA A 427 20.14 16.91 -5.70
C ALA A 427 21.53 17.37 -5.24
N ASN A 428 22.22 16.49 -4.52
CA ASN A 428 23.62 16.68 -4.15
C ASN A 428 24.53 16.00 -5.19
N LEU A 429 25.18 16.78 -6.05
CA LEU A 429 26.07 16.31 -7.12
C LEU A 429 27.55 16.59 -6.82
N LYS A 430 27.89 16.83 -5.55
CA LYS A 430 29.27 17.13 -5.16
C LYS A 430 30.23 16.03 -5.62
N ASN A 431 31.36 16.40 -6.21
CA ASN A 431 32.36 15.45 -6.74
C ASN A 431 31.85 14.48 -7.83
N ALA A 432 30.63 14.65 -8.36
CA ALA A 432 30.11 13.78 -9.41
C ALA A 432 30.86 14.00 -10.73
N SER A 433 31.01 12.94 -11.53
CA SER A 433 31.66 12.99 -12.84
C SER A 433 30.65 12.83 -13.96
N PHE A 434 30.63 13.75 -14.91
CA PHE A 434 29.73 13.82 -16.06
C PHE A 434 30.49 13.86 -17.39
N ILE A 435 31.70 13.29 -17.43
CA ILE A 435 32.58 13.36 -18.62
C ILE A 435 31.83 12.84 -19.85
N ALA A 436 31.70 13.69 -20.87
CA ALA A 436 30.99 13.38 -22.12
C ALA A 436 29.53 12.89 -21.93
N ALA A 437 28.85 13.29 -20.85
CA ALA A 437 27.44 13.03 -20.64
C ALA A 437 26.54 14.00 -21.44
N ASP A 438 25.36 13.53 -21.84
CA ASP A 438 24.32 14.36 -22.47
C ASP A 438 23.36 14.88 -21.39
N LEU A 439 23.50 16.16 -21.01
CA LEU A 439 22.72 16.85 -19.98
C LEU A 439 21.73 17.86 -20.61
N ARG A 440 21.42 17.73 -21.89
CA ARG A 440 20.50 18.65 -22.57
C ARG A 440 19.11 18.62 -21.94
N GLU A 441 18.45 19.78 -21.91
CA GLU A 441 17.08 19.93 -21.39
C GLU A 441 16.89 19.52 -19.91
N VAL A 442 17.97 19.33 -19.14
CA VAL A 442 17.87 19.12 -17.69
C VAL A 442 17.10 20.28 -17.06
N SER A 443 16.13 19.95 -16.21
CA SER A 443 15.15 20.90 -15.70
C SER A 443 15.28 21.14 -14.19
N GLU A 444 15.21 22.42 -13.82
CA GLU A 444 14.94 22.91 -12.48
C GLU A 444 13.65 23.74 -12.55
N PHE A 445 12.62 23.38 -11.78
CA PHE A 445 11.37 24.16 -11.72
C PHE A 445 11.40 25.15 -10.54
N GLU A 446 10.98 26.37 -10.85
CA GLU A 446 10.82 27.56 -10.00
C GLU A 446 10.53 27.20 -8.53
N GLU A 447 11.55 27.39 -7.68
CA GLU A 447 11.49 28.07 -6.37
C GLU A 447 12.73 27.69 -5.53
N VAL A 448 13.52 28.73 -5.23
CA VAL A 448 14.45 28.98 -4.09
C VAL A 448 15.46 27.90 -3.64
N ILE A 449 15.59 26.72 -4.27
CA ILE A 449 16.56 25.71 -3.83
C ILE A 449 17.37 25.14 -4.99
N VAL A 450 18.69 25.14 -4.79
CA VAL A 450 19.79 25.04 -5.77
C VAL A 450 20.30 23.60 -5.92
N THR A 451 20.56 23.15 -7.15
CA THR A 451 21.33 21.92 -7.40
C THR A 451 22.81 22.12 -7.09
N ASN A 452 23.43 21.21 -6.33
CA ASN A 452 24.81 21.35 -5.87
C ASN A 452 25.82 20.60 -6.76
N PHE A 453 26.44 21.29 -7.71
CA PHE A 453 27.53 20.79 -8.57
C PHE A 453 28.94 21.16 -8.06
N GLU A 454 29.11 21.48 -6.77
CA GLU A 454 30.43 21.81 -6.22
C GLU A 454 31.47 20.71 -6.54
N GLU A 455 32.61 21.10 -7.10
CA GLU A 455 33.72 20.18 -7.46
C GLU A 455 33.32 19.08 -8.48
N ALA A 456 32.18 19.20 -9.17
CA ALA A 456 31.78 18.26 -10.20
C ALA A 456 32.68 18.35 -11.44
N ASN A 457 32.94 17.20 -12.09
CA ASN A 457 33.70 17.14 -13.34
C ASN A 457 32.76 17.04 -14.55
N LEU A 458 32.59 18.15 -15.27
CA LEU A 458 31.71 18.31 -16.44
C LEU A 458 32.52 18.42 -17.75
N GLU A 459 33.75 17.89 -17.78
CA GLU A 459 34.59 17.97 -18.98
C GLU A 459 33.89 17.35 -20.20
N LYS A 460 33.80 18.12 -21.30
CA LYS A 460 33.14 17.73 -22.57
C LYS A 460 31.66 17.37 -22.44
N ALA A 461 30.99 17.70 -21.33
CA ALA A 461 29.56 17.47 -21.19
C ALA A 461 28.76 18.37 -22.15
N ASP A 462 27.64 17.87 -22.68
CA ASP A 462 26.69 18.67 -23.45
C ASP A 462 25.58 19.21 -22.53
N LEU A 463 25.69 20.48 -22.17
CA LEU A 463 24.79 21.23 -21.30
C LEU A 463 23.89 22.18 -22.11
N SER A 464 23.82 22.02 -23.44
CA SER A 464 23.03 22.94 -24.26
C SER A 464 21.55 22.95 -23.85
N CYS A 465 20.98 24.16 -23.77
CA CYS A 465 19.62 24.40 -23.27
C CYS A 465 19.34 23.93 -21.82
N ALA A 466 20.36 23.61 -21.02
CA ALA A 466 20.16 23.23 -19.62
C ALA A 466 19.64 24.42 -18.78
N LYS A 467 18.70 24.14 -17.87
CA LYS A 467 18.17 25.14 -16.91
C LYS A 467 18.97 25.03 -15.60
N LEU A 468 19.98 25.88 -15.45
CA LEU A 468 20.94 25.86 -14.33
C LEU A 468 20.91 27.17 -13.53
N GLN A 469 19.75 27.82 -13.43
CA GLN A 469 19.63 29.08 -12.72
C GLN A 469 19.97 28.87 -11.25
N ARG A 470 20.88 29.68 -10.71
CA ARG A 470 21.33 29.64 -9.31
C ARG A 470 22.06 28.37 -8.90
N ALA A 471 22.41 27.46 -9.83
CA ALA A 471 23.20 26.27 -9.57
C ALA A 471 24.51 26.61 -8.83
N ASN A 472 24.91 25.77 -7.85
CA ASN A 472 26.23 25.90 -7.22
C ASN A 472 27.26 25.14 -8.07
N LEU A 473 28.05 25.86 -8.87
CA LEU A 473 29.11 25.32 -9.74
C LEU A 473 30.51 25.68 -9.23
N GLN A 474 30.66 25.95 -7.94
CA GLN A 474 31.95 26.29 -7.36
C GLN A 474 32.98 25.20 -7.63
N LYS A 475 34.16 25.60 -8.12
CA LYS A 475 35.28 24.70 -8.46
C LYS A 475 34.94 23.58 -9.47
N ALA A 476 33.80 23.67 -10.17
CA ALA A 476 33.44 22.68 -11.16
C ALA A 476 34.40 22.73 -12.37
N ASN A 477 34.72 21.57 -12.96
CA ASN A 477 35.52 21.49 -14.17
C ASN A 477 34.62 21.46 -15.41
N LEU A 478 34.46 22.58 -16.11
CA LEU A 478 33.65 22.76 -17.32
C LEU A 478 34.50 22.80 -18.59
N LYS A 479 35.75 22.29 -18.54
CA LYS A 479 36.66 22.30 -19.69
C LYS A 479 36.00 21.64 -20.91
N LYS A 480 35.98 22.34 -22.05
CA LYS A 480 35.38 21.85 -23.32
C LYS A 480 33.89 21.53 -23.25
N ALA A 481 33.16 21.98 -22.22
CA ALA A 481 31.72 21.76 -22.12
C ALA A 481 30.97 22.62 -23.17
N ASN A 482 29.87 22.08 -23.71
CA ASN A 482 28.96 22.82 -24.58
C ASN A 482 27.85 23.48 -23.72
N LEU A 483 27.88 24.80 -23.59
CA LEU A 483 26.96 25.60 -22.78
C LEU A 483 25.97 26.43 -23.63
N LYS A 484 25.92 26.20 -24.95
CA LYS A 484 25.05 26.96 -25.87
C LYS A 484 23.61 27.00 -25.37
N ALA A 485 23.10 28.21 -25.20
CA ALA A 485 21.73 28.49 -24.74
C ALA A 485 21.39 27.90 -23.35
N ALA A 486 22.38 27.51 -22.54
CA ALA A 486 22.16 27.17 -21.14
C ALA A 486 21.75 28.41 -20.36
N ASN A 487 20.76 28.28 -19.47
CA ASN A 487 20.39 29.36 -18.57
C ASN A 487 21.20 29.27 -17.27
N LEU A 488 22.24 30.10 -17.16
CA LEU A 488 23.14 30.21 -16.00
C LEU A 488 22.82 31.42 -15.10
N GLU A 489 21.60 31.98 -15.19
CA GLU A 489 21.21 33.15 -14.42
C GLU A 489 21.46 32.93 -12.91
N ALA A 490 22.28 33.80 -12.31
CA ALA A 490 22.67 33.76 -10.91
C ALA A 490 23.37 32.47 -10.43
N ALA A 491 23.90 31.64 -11.33
CA ALA A 491 24.73 30.49 -10.98
C ALA A 491 26.06 30.90 -10.34
N ASP A 492 26.54 30.13 -9.37
CA ASP A 492 27.81 30.38 -8.66
C ASP A 492 28.97 29.63 -9.32
N LEU A 493 29.71 30.33 -10.18
CA LEU A 493 30.85 29.79 -10.95
C LEU A 493 32.21 30.08 -10.30
N ARG A 494 32.27 30.44 -9.01
CA ARG A 494 33.55 30.81 -8.38
C ARG A 494 34.54 29.65 -8.46
N TYR A 495 35.74 29.94 -8.97
CA TYR A 495 36.83 28.98 -9.17
C TYR A 495 36.53 27.84 -10.16
N SER A 496 35.48 27.93 -10.98
CA SER A 496 35.21 26.93 -12.02
C SER A 496 36.24 27.02 -13.17
N ASN A 497 36.60 25.87 -13.75
CA ASN A 497 37.44 25.82 -14.95
C ASN A 497 36.60 25.86 -16.23
N LEU A 498 36.64 26.96 -16.99
CA LEU A 498 35.89 27.16 -18.23
C LEU A 498 36.78 27.09 -19.50
N GLU A 499 37.98 26.52 -19.40
CA GLU A 499 38.91 26.42 -20.52
C GLU A 499 38.25 25.73 -21.74
N GLU A 500 38.26 26.40 -22.90
CA GLU A 500 37.66 25.90 -24.15
C GLU A 500 36.15 25.57 -24.07
N ALA A 501 35.41 26.09 -23.09
CA ALA A 501 33.95 25.95 -23.04
C ALA A 501 33.26 26.78 -24.14
N ASP A 502 32.20 26.22 -24.76
CA ASP A 502 31.43 26.85 -25.84
C ASP A 502 30.17 27.50 -25.26
N LEU A 503 30.20 28.83 -25.04
CA LEU A 503 29.18 29.63 -24.36
C LEU A 503 28.01 30.07 -25.27
#